data_AF-A0A7T4AYQ3-F1
#
_entry.id   AF-A0A7T4AYQ3-F1
#
_cell.length_a   1.000
_cell.length_b   1.000
_cell.length_c   1.000
_cell.angle_alpha   90.00
_cell.angle_beta   90.00
_cell.angle_gamma   90.00
#
_symmetry.space_group_name_H-M   'P 1'
#
loop_
_entity.id
_entity.type
_entity.pdbx_description
1 polymer ?
#
loop_
_entity_poly.entity_id
_entity_poly.type
_entity_poly.pdbx_seq_one_letter_code
_entity_poly.pdbx_strand_id
1 'polypeptide(L)'
;MSATRLSAIVAGFCLGASLCLAPAAHGTPAAPVVVDDARMARIAAVADAPTRRALSEMLFILHQQRRSEDMLREPPAQTVRATSRLAVIGDYADADQLADVYAAGVIGVLNARGDIGVEAPFALPYPHTLRWSAIRFLDGGVVPTAQPAGAGVAISVQKQGQLLTISQPDGQHGLPESLDGELSIALPKSTPHADFTLAALGKPRRLGDYAFTLQAMDDHSVTVGVTQSGGGAPRGFSSDAVIIEARDAAGQVLLNHLRLWDTRDQLARGLSQFDQLSAQAAAGQLTVPDTATLLAKAGFKDANGQLVARFGFKGKVASVRVTLLVPGGPTLTRRLSASVLPLGQTLEGVGLTPLTLAGSVYDHDTPRLRPDIEPRAVAASVSVALVRREDKPVIRFGYPDVLSDRFISNATRFGLADAATITFLDARGRPIDVREGEAYERVQDGFALDPSRFPVAPVRAKGRLSVLNMATIERKPLPLDALPPGAAVNDNLVLLDPARLPEAGQGLVLNATDASGGTLREVGRIGLTGADGGAQVAYYFQGRIARLDALVPGKTERLPFDFDIPLSGLTR
;
A
#
# COMPACT_ATOMS: atom_id res chain seq x y z
N MET A 1 -4.74 -0.06 -32.48
CA MET A 1 -4.42 -1.50 -32.34
C MET A 1 -3.55 -1.69 -31.11
N SER A 2 -4.10 -2.40 -30.12
CA SER A 2 -3.46 -3.11 -29.00
C SER A 2 -2.33 -2.43 -28.20
N ALA A 3 -2.71 -1.72 -27.14
CA ALA A 3 -1.87 -1.45 -25.98
C ALA A 3 -2.43 -2.27 -24.80
N THR A 4 -2.26 -3.59 -24.86
CA THR A 4 -2.75 -4.50 -23.81
C THR A 4 -1.85 -5.72 -23.76
N ARG A 5 -1.64 -6.24 -22.54
CA ARG A 5 -0.70 -7.32 -22.13
C ARG A 5 0.66 -6.82 -21.64
N LEU A 6 0.71 -6.22 -20.45
CA LEU A 6 1.88 -6.40 -19.58
C LEU A 6 1.85 -7.85 -19.07
N SER A 7 2.89 -8.63 -19.34
CA SER A 7 2.97 -10.04 -18.94
C SER A 7 3.31 -10.17 -17.45
N ALA A 8 2.62 -11.09 -16.77
CA ALA A 8 2.80 -11.49 -15.36
C ALA A 8 4.22 -11.94 -14.97
N ILE A 9 5.15 -12.01 -15.93
CA ILE A 9 6.58 -12.32 -15.73
C ILE A 9 7.29 -11.20 -14.95
N VAL A 10 6.86 -9.93 -15.07
CA VAL A 10 7.47 -8.79 -14.35
C VAL A 10 7.20 -8.83 -12.84
N ALA A 11 6.08 -9.41 -12.40
CA ALA A 11 5.72 -9.48 -10.99
C ALA A 11 6.60 -10.44 -10.16
N GLY A 12 7.23 -11.44 -10.80
CA GLY A 12 8.16 -12.37 -10.15
C GLY A 12 9.60 -11.86 -10.06
N PHE A 13 9.95 -10.81 -10.83
CA PHE A 13 11.27 -10.17 -10.80
C PHE A 13 11.33 -8.95 -9.88
N CYS A 14 10.20 -8.49 -9.34
CA CYS A 14 10.18 -7.58 -8.22
C CYS A 14 10.69 -8.31 -6.97
N LEU A 15 11.99 -8.20 -6.72
CA LEU A 15 12.59 -8.38 -5.39
C LEU A 15 11.71 -7.71 -4.34
N GLY A 16 10.99 -8.52 -3.54
CA GLY A 16 10.59 -8.26 -2.16
C GLY A 16 9.95 -6.92 -1.77
N ALA A 17 9.60 -6.06 -2.72
CA ALA A 17 8.93 -4.79 -2.49
C ALA A 17 7.44 -5.06 -2.35
N SER A 18 7.06 -5.62 -1.19
CA SER A 18 5.70 -5.45 -0.72
C SER A 18 5.56 -3.99 -0.32
N LEU A 19 5.12 -3.16 -1.26
CA LEU A 19 4.40 -1.94 -0.90
C LEU A 19 3.15 -2.41 -0.15
N CYS A 20 3.18 -2.33 1.19
CA CYS A 20 1.95 -2.25 1.96
C CYS A 20 1.33 -0.89 1.63
N LEU A 21 0.67 -0.81 0.48
CA LEU A 21 -0.28 0.25 0.22
C LEU A 21 -1.43 -0.01 1.19
N ALA A 22 -1.59 0.89 2.16
CA ALA A 22 -2.92 1.15 2.71
C ALA A 22 -3.88 1.33 1.52
N PRO A 23 -5.14 0.87 1.60
CA PRO A 23 -6.09 1.00 0.50
C PRO A 23 -6.10 2.46 0.05
N ALA A 24 -5.68 2.69 -1.19
CA ALA A 24 -5.71 4.00 -1.79
C ALA A 24 -7.18 4.39 -1.92
N ALA A 25 -7.61 5.36 -1.11
CA ALA A 25 -8.77 6.18 -1.46
C ALA A 25 -8.57 6.62 -2.92
N HIS A 26 -9.57 6.33 -3.76
CA HIS A 26 -9.54 6.46 -5.21
C HIS A 26 -8.84 7.75 -5.67
N GLY A 27 -7.57 7.59 -6.06
CA GLY A 27 -6.77 8.62 -6.71
C GLY A 27 -6.55 8.20 -8.16
N THR A 28 -6.85 9.12 -9.06
CA THR A 28 -6.47 9.11 -10.47
C THR A 28 -5.04 8.59 -10.64
N PRO A 29 -4.74 7.76 -11.66
CA PRO A 29 -3.37 7.32 -11.90
C PRO A 29 -2.45 8.54 -11.99
N ALA A 30 -1.38 8.53 -11.19
CA ALA A 30 -0.33 9.53 -11.25
C ALA A 30 0.13 9.67 -12.70
N ALA A 31 0.23 10.92 -13.18
CA ALA A 31 0.72 11.24 -14.51
C ALA A 31 2.08 10.56 -14.75
N PRO A 32 2.39 10.15 -16.00
CA PRO A 32 3.66 9.50 -16.30
C PRO A 32 4.80 10.46 -15.96
N VAL A 33 5.65 10.01 -15.04
CA VAL A 33 6.91 10.67 -14.69
C VAL A 33 7.76 10.76 -15.95
N VAL A 34 8.22 11.98 -16.27
CA VAL A 34 9.18 12.24 -17.34
C VAL A 34 10.50 11.58 -16.96
N VAL A 35 10.88 10.55 -17.71
CA VAL A 35 12.09 9.75 -17.54
C VAL A 35 13.22 10.31 -18.41
N ASP A 36 14.38 10.54 -17.79
CA ASP A 36 15.75 10.57 -18.37
C ASP A 36 15.81 10.47 -19.91
N ASP A 37 15.72 11.63 -20.58
CA ASP A 37 15.55 11.77 -22.04
C ASP A 37 16.59 10.96 -22.83
N ALA A 38 17.80 10.79 -22.30
CA ALA A 38 18.88 10.06 -22.96
C ALA A 38 18.65 8.54 -23.01
N ARG A 39 18.14 7.95 -21.92
CA ARG A 39 17.87 6.49 -21.87
C ARG A 39 16.63 6.15 -22.70
N MET A 40 15.60 6.98 -22.67
CA MET A 40 14.40 6.80 -23.49
C MET A 40 14.70 6.98 -24.99
N ALA A 41 15.49 7.99 -25.37
CA ALA A 41 15.94 8.15 -26.75
C ALA A 41 16.75 6.93 -27.24
N ARG A 42 17.61 6.37 -26.38
CA ARG A 42 18.40 5.17 -26.72
C ARG A 42 17.50 3.94 -26.92
N ILE A 43 16.48 3.74 -26.08
CA ILE A 43 15.47 2.69 -26.27
C ILE A 43 14.76 2.88 -27.61
N ALA A 44 14.36 4.11 -27.96
CA ALA A 44 13.66 4.40 -29.20
C ALA A 44 14.48 4.03 -30.45
N ALA A 45 15.80 4.15 -30.37
CA ALA A 45 16.74 3.79 -31.44
C ALA A 45 16.93 2.28 -31.65
N VAL A 46 16.44 1.42 -30.75
CA VAL A 46 16.52 -0.04 -30.89
C VAL A 46 15.56 -0.54 -31.96
N ALA A 47 16.08 -1.18 -33.01
CA ALA A 47 15.28 -1.68 -34.13
C ALA A 47 14.35 -2.85 -33.73
N ASP A 48 14.87 -3.81 -32.96
CA ASP A 48 14.14 -5.01 -32.55
C ASP A 48 13.04 -4.68 -31.53
N ALA A 49 11.78 -4.93 -31.89
CA ALA A 49 10.63 -4.55 -31.08
C ALA A 49 10.52 -5.30 -29.73
N PRO A 50 10.74 -6.64 -29.67
CA PRO A 50 10.83 -7.35 -28.39
C PRO A 50 11.92 -6.81 -27.45
N THR A 51 13.12 -6.55 -27.97
CA THR A 51 14.23 -6.00 -27.18
C THR A 51 13.94 -4.60 -26.69
N ARG A 52 13.39 -3.73 -27.55
CA ARG A 52 12.96 -2.38 -27.17
C ARG A 52 11.94 -2.42 -26.03
N ARG A 53 10.96 -3.32 -26.12
CA ARG A 53 9.98 -3.54 -25.05
C ARG A 53 10.63 -4.03 -23.76
N ALA A 54 11.53 -5.00 -23.84
CA ALA A 54 12.24 -5.54 -22.68
C ALA A 54 13.07 -4.46 -21.96
N LEU A 55 13.73 -3.58 -22.72
CA LEU A 55 14.46 -2.44 -22.16
C LEU A 55 13.52 -1.43 -21.49
N SER A 56 12.38 -1.09 -22.08
CA SER A 56 11.39 -0.22 -21.43
C SER A 56 10.89 -0.80 -20.11
N GLU A 57 10.59 -2.10 -20.07
CA GLU A 57 10.14 -2.77 -18.85
C GLU A 57 11.25 -2.83 -17.78
N MET A 58 12.50 -3.10 -18.17
CA MET A 58 13.66 -3.05 -17.26
C MET A 58 13.91 -1.64 -16.70
N LEU A 59 13.83 -0.61 -17.54
CA LEU A 59 13.99 0.78 -17.12
C LEU A 59 12.89 1.16 -16.13
N PHE A 60 11.64 0.76 -16.39
CA PHE A 60 10.54 0.94 -15.44
C PHE A 60 10.83 0.28 -14.08
N ILE A 61 11.33 -0.97 -14.05
CA ILE A 61 11.72 -1.65 -12.81
C ILE A 61 12.79 -0.84 -12.06
N LEU A 62 13.84 -0.38 -12.76
CA LEU A 62 14.91 0.42 -12.17
C LEU A 62 14.40 1.75 -11.60
N HIS A 63 13.44 2.40 -12.26
CA HIS A 63 12.80 3.61 -11.72
C HIS A 63 12.02 3.32 -10.44
N GLN A 64 11.27 2.21 -10.37
CA GLN A 64 10.57 1.84 -9.13
C GLN A 64 11.55 1.55 -7.99
N GLN A 65 12.68 0.90 -8.29
CA GLN A 65 13.75 0.69 -7.31
C GLN A 65 14.36 2.02 -6.85
N ARG A 66 14.63 2.96 -7.77
CA ARG A 66 15.14 4.29 -7.42
C ARG A 66 14.16 5.05 -6.54
N ARG A 67 12.88 5.08 -6.90
CA ARG A 67 11.83 5.71 -6.10
C ARG A 67 11.79 5.13 -4.68
N SER A 68 11.94 3.81 -4.56
CA SER A 68 12.02 3.15 -3.25
C SER A 68 13.26 3.58 -2.46
N GLU A 69 14.43 3.69 -3.09
CA GLU A 69 15.63 4.20 -2.41
C GLU A 69 15.47 5.64 -1.93
N ASP A 70 14.84 6.50 -2.73
CA ASP A 70 14.55 7.88 -2.36
C ASP A 70 13.59 7.93 -1.16
N MET A 71 12.54 7.09 -1.17
CA MET A 71 11.63 6.95 -0.04
C MET A 71 12.32 6.45 1.25
N LEU A 72 13.34 5.58 1.16
CA LEU A 72 14.14 5.18 2.33
C LEU A 72 14.93 6.36 2.91
N ARG A 73 15.46 7.24 2.05
CA ARG A 73 16.26 8.40 2.48
C ARG A 73 15.39 9.54 2.99
N GLU A 74 14.19 9.69 2.45
CA GLU A 74 13.27 10.76 2.81
C GLU A 74 12.81 10.62 4.27
N PRO A 75 13.13 11.59 5.15
CA PRO A 75 12.68 11.53 6.53
C PRO A 75 11.15 11.59 6.57
N PRO A 76 10.49 10.78 7.41
CA PRO A 76 9.05 10.79 7.52
C PRO A 76 8.60 12.16 8.02
N ALA A 77 7.52 12.70 7.45
CA ALA A 77 6.95 13.96 7.92
C ALA A 77 6.54 13.89 9.40
N GLN A 78 6.25 12.68 9.90
CA GLN A 78 5.86 12.45 11.28
C GLN A 78 6.05 10.99 11.71
N THR A 79 5.91 10.76 13.02
CA THR A 79 5.86 9.43 13.61
C THR A 79 4.46 8.85 13.50
N VAL A 80 4.35 7.65 12.92
CA VAL A 80 3.12 6.86 12.82
C VAL A 80 3.38 5.51 13.45
N ARG A 81 2.56 5.17 14.43
CA ARG A 81 2.65 3.90 15.15
C ARG A 81 1.77 2.86 14.47
N ALA A 82 2.22 1.61 14.52
CA ALA A 82 1.49 0.47 14.02
C ALA A 82 1.33 -0.57 15.12
N THR A 83 0.49 -1.55 14.84
CA THR A 83 0.39 -2.76 15.65
C THR A 83 1.43 -3.77 15.15
N SER A 84 1.92 -4.64 16.04
CA SER A 84 2.80 -5.73 15.63
C SER A 84 2.07 -6.66 14.66
N ARG A 85 2.77 -7.16 13.63
CA ARG A 85 2.20 -8.17 12.71
C ARG A 85 1.84 -9.48 13.42
N LEU A 86 2.46 -9.74 14.58
CA LEU A 86 2.19 -10.92 15.40
C LEU A 86 1.03 -10.71 16.39
N ALA A 87 0.49 -9.49 16.51
CA ALA A 87 -0.58 -9.20 17.47
C ALA A 87 -1.83 -10.04 17.20
N VAL A 88 -2.14 -10.30 15.93
CA VAL A 88 -3.29 -11.11 15.52
C VAL A 88 -3.28 -12.54 16.07
N ILE A 89 -2.10 -13.06 16.46
CA ILE A 89 -2.02 -14.39 17.10
C ILE A 89 -2.70 -14.37 18.47
N GLY A 90 -2.64 -13.25 19.19
CA GLY A 90 -3.24 -13.10 20.51
C GLY A 90 -4.76 -12.89 20.52
N ASP A 91 -5.36 -12.68 19.35
CA ASP A 91 -6.80 -12.49 19.21
C ASP A 91 -7.59 -13.81 19.28
N TYR A 92 -6.88 -14.93 19.07
CA TYR A 92 -7.47 -16.26 18.94
C TYR A 92 -6.85 -17.23 19.95
N ALA A 93 -7.62 -18.24 20.35
CA ALA A 93 -7.17 -19.21 21.35
C ALA A 93 -5.99 -20.04 20.86
N ASP A 94 -5.96 -20.37 19.57
CA ASP A 94 -4.92 -21.17 18.93
C ASP A 94 -4.82 -20.90 17.42
N ALA A 95 -3.87 -21.59 16.78
CA ALA A 95 -3.62 -21.46 15.35
C ALA A 95 -4.73 -22.07 14.47
N ASP A 96 -5.49 -23.04 14.99
CA ASP A 96 -6.61 -23.65 14.27
C ASP A 96 -7.78 -22.69 14.17
N GLN A 97 -8.13 -22.01 15.27
CA GLN A 97 -9.14 -20.95 15.28
C GLN A 97 -8.72 -19.78 14.39
N LEU A 98 -7.45 -19.36 14.45
CA LEU A 98 -6.92 -18.33 13.56
C LEU A 98 -7.05 -18.73 12.08
N ALA A 99 -6.80 -20.00 11.74
CA ALA A 99 -6.96 -20.51 10.38
C ALA A 99 -8.43 -20.55 9.93
N ASP A 100 -9.35 -20.94 10.82
CA ASP A 100 -10.80 -20.94 10.55
C ASP A 100 -11.32 -19.53 10.27
N VAL A 101 -10.96 -18.57 11.15
CA VAL A 101 -11.35 -17.17 11.00
C VAL A 101 -10.74 -16.56 9.75
N TYR A 102 -9.47 -16.86 9.44
CA TYR A 102 -8.85 -16.40 8.21
C TYR A 102 -9.58 -16.97 6.99
N ALA A 103 -9.84 -18.28 6.93
CA ALA A 103 -10.47 -18.92 5.78
C ALA A 103 -11.89 -18.40 5.52
N ALA A 104 -12.69 -18.22 6.57
CA ALA A 104 -14.05 -17.69 6.46
C ALA A 104 -14.09 -16.18 6.17
N GLY A 105 -13.06 -15.43 6.57
CA GLY A 105 -12.96 -13.99 6.36
C GLY A 105 -12.40 -13.58 4.99
N VAL A 106 -11.90 -14.52 4.17
CA VAL A 106 -11.46 -14.19 2.80
C VAL A 106 -12.67 -13.84 1.95
N ILE A 107 -12.59 -12.75 1.21
CA ILE A 107 -13.61 -12.34 0.24
C ILE A 107 -13.01 -12.11 -1.15
N GLY A 108 -13.84 -12.29 -2.18
CA GLY A 108 -13.57 -11.80 -3.53
C GLY A 108 -14.15 -10.39 -3.70
N VAL A 109 -13.44 -9.50 -4.37
CA VAL A 109 -13.86 -8.15 -4.71
C VAL A 109 -13.97 -8.03 -6.22
N LEU A 110 -15.20 -7.92 -6.72
CA LEU A 110 -15.47 -7.74 -8.13
C LEU A 110 -15.24 -6.27 -8.53
N ASN A 111 -14.39 -6.04 -9.52
CA ASN A 111 -14.18 -4.71 -10.08
C ASN A 111 -15.06 -4.47 -11.32
N ALA A 112 -15.13 -3.23 -11.79
CA ALA A 112 -15.92 -2.86 -12.98
C ALA A 112 -15.45 -3.50 -14.30
N ARG A 113 -14.25 -4.07 -14.34
CA ARG A 113 -13.71 -4.82 -15.50
C ARG A 113 -14.08 -6.30 -15.47
N GLY A 114 -14.71 -6.78 -14.40
CA GLY A 114 -15.04 -8.18 -14.20
C GLY A 114 -13.91 -9.02 -13.59
N ASP A 115 -12.78 -8.40 -13.18
CA ASP A 115 -11.76 -9.12 -12.41
C ASP A 115 -12.20 -9.25 -10.95
N ILE A 116 -11.80 -10.35 -10.31
CA ILE A 116 -11.97 -10.57 -8.88
C ILE A 116 -10.61 -10.45 -8.18
N GLY A 117 -10.45 -9.41 -7.39
CA GLY A 117 -9.35 -9.31 -6.42
C GLY A 117 -9.68 -10.12 -5.17
N VAL A 118 -8.71 -10.76 -4.55
CA VAL A 118 -8.93 -11.43 -3.26
C VAL A 118 -8.51 -10.48 -2.14
N GLU A 119 -9.40 -10.22 -1.21
CA GLU A 119 -9.10 -9.48 0.01
C GLU A 119 -9.03 -10.44 1.19
N ALA A 120 -7.86 -10.46 1.83
CA ALA A 120 -7.63 -11.24 3.04
C ALA A 120 -8.17 -10.49 4.27
N PRO A 121 -8.69 -11.21 5.27
CA PRO A 121 -9.26 -10.59 6.47
C PRO A 121 -8.21 -9.88 7.33
N PHE A 122 -6.96 -10.33 7.30
CA PHE A 122 -5.84 -9.70 7.97
C PHE A 122 -4.53 -10.17 7.34
N ALA A 123 -3.42 -9.49 7.63
CA ALA A 123 -2.11 -9.95 7.21
C ALA A 123 -1.69 -11.19 8.01
N LEU A 124 -1.88 -12.39 7.45
CA LEU A 124 -1.45 -13.62 8.11
C LEU A 124 0.08 -13.56 8.38
N PRO A 125 0.53 -13.80 9.62
CA PRO A 125 1.95 -13.77 9.93
C PRO A 125 2.70 -14.96 9.33
N TYR A 126 2.01 -16.07 9.06
CA TYR A 126 2.60 -17.32 8.59
C TYR A 126 2.61 -17.44 7.06
N PRO A 127 3.61 -18.12 6.47
CA PRO A 127 3.58 -18.47 5.05
C PRO A 127 2.31 -19.25 4.70
N HIS A 128 1.63 -18.85 3.63
CA HIS A 128 0.39 -19.47 3.22
C HIS A 128 0.16 -19.37 1.71
N THR A 129 -0.75 -20.19 1.20
CA THR A 129 -1.18 -20.19 -0.20
C THR A 129 -2.69 -20.35 -0.30
N LEU A 130 -3.29 -19.64 -1.27
CA LEU A 130 -4.68 -19.82 -1.65
C LEU A 130 -4.73 -20.56 -3.00
N ARG A 131 -5.46 -21.66 -3.06
CA ARG A 131 -5.65 -22.45 -4.29
C ARG A 131 -7.12 -22.49 -4.63
N TRP A 132 -7.52 -21.72 -5.62
CA TRP A 132 -8.91 -21.67 -6.09
C TRP A 132 -9.23 -22.83 -7.02
N SER A 133 -10.37 -23.46 -6.82
CA SER A 133 -10.84 -24.59 -7.62
C SER A 133 -12.02 -24.25 -8.53
N ALA A 134 -12.92 -23.35 -8.11
CA ALA A 134 -14.10 -22.99 -8.89
C ALA A 134 -14.64 -21.60 -8.55
N ILE A 135 -15.36 -21.03 -9.51
CA ILE A 135 -16.18 -19.82 -9.34
C ILE A 135 -17.64 -20.24 -9.47
N ARG A 136 -18.47 -19.84 -8.51
CA ARG A 136 -19.92 -20.00 -8.57
C ARG A 136 -20.58 -18.69 -8.96
N PHE A 137 -21.62 -18.78 -9.75
CA PHE A 137 -22.38 -17.65 -10.27
C PHE A 137 -23.80 -17.65 -9.71
N LEU A 138 -24.41 -16.47 -9.61
CA LEU A 138 -25.77 -16.30 -9.08
C LEU A 138 -26.85 -17.07 -9.85
N ASP A 139 -26.60 -17.42 -11.11
CA ASP A 139 -27.48 -18.26 -11.94
C ASP A 139 -27.36 -19.77 -11.63
N GLY A 140 -26.53 -20.14 -10.65
CA GLY A 140 -26.22 -21.52 -10.29
C GLY A 140 -25.07 -22.15 -11.09
N GLY A 141 -24.50 -21.42 -12.07
CA GLY A 141 -23.36 -21.86 -12.86
C GLY A 141 -22.11 -22.06 -12.01
N VAL A 142 -21.34 -23.10 -12.33
CA VAL A 142 -20.05 -23.38 -11.66
C VAL A 142 -18.97 -23.58 -12.72
N VAL A 143 -17.93 -22.76 -12.68
CA VAL A 143 -16.82 -22.80 -13.63
C VAL A 143 -15.53 -23.16 -12.89
N PRO A 144 -14.88 -24.29 -13.22
CA PRO A 144 -13.59 -24.65 -12.61
C PRO A 144 -12.47 -23.71 -13.07
N THR A 145 -11.58 -23.33 -12.15
CA THR A 145 -10.45 -22.41 -12.43
C THR A 145 -9.34 -23.04 -13.26
N ALA A 146 -9.29 -24.38 -13.33
CA ALA A 146 -8.23 -25.12 -14.02
C ALA A 146 -8.55 -25.44 -15.50
N GLN A 147 -9.74 -25.12 -16.01
CA GLN A 147 -10.14 -25.55 -17.36
C GLN A 147 -9.49 -24.71 -18.48
N PRO A 148 -9.08 -25.35 -19.59
CA PRO A 148 -8.59 -24.63 -20.77
C PRO A 148 -9.72 -23.83 -21.42
N ALA A 149 -9.35 -22.73 -22.10
CA ALA A 149 -10.25 -21.83 -22.81
C ALA A 149 -11.18 -22.58 -23.77
N GLY A 150 -12.39 -22.92 -23.31
CA GLY A 150 -13.36 -23.71 -24.08
C GLY A 150 -14.79 -23.68 -23.53
N ALA A 151 -15.02 -23.17 -22.32
CA ALA A 151 -16.34 -23.08 -21.68
C ALA A 151 -16.93 -21.65 -21.69
N GLY A 152 -16.60 -20.81 -22.68
CA GLY A 152 -17.10 -19.43 -22.74
C GLY A 152 -16.57 -18.50 -21.64
N VAL A 153 -15.71 -18.98 -20.72
CA VAL A 153 -15.05 -18.19 -19.68
C VAL A 153 -13.56 -18.52 -19.66
N ALA A 154 -12.70 -17.51 -19.76
CA ALA A 154 -11.26 -17.66 -19.54
C ALA A 154 -10.89 -17.13 -18.15
N ILE A 155 -10.23 -17.96 -17.34
CA ILE A 155 -9.78 -17.60 -15.98
C ILE A 155 -8.26 -17.59 -15.94
N SER A 156 -7.68 -16.47 -15.51
CA SER A 156 -6.26 -16.37 -15.22
C SER A 156 -6.07 -16.09 -13.74
N VAL A 157 -5.43 -17.02 -13.03
CA VAL A 157 -5.05 -16.84 -11.62
C VAL A 157 -3.64 -16.30 -11.55
N GLN A 158 -3.48 -15.12 -10.96
CA GLN A 158 -2.17 -14.49 -10.76
C GLN A 158 -1.70 -14.66 -9.30
N LYS A 159 -0.38 -14.53 -9.09
CA LYS A 159 0.35 -14.39 -7.81
C LYS A 159 -0.34 -15.02 -6.59
N GLN A 160 0.04 -16.27 -6.23
CA GLN A 160 -0.46 -16.97 -5.03
C GLN A 160 -1.99 -17.07 -4.90
N GLY A 161 -2.74 -16.86 -5.98
CA GLY A 161 -4.20 -16.86 -5.99
C GLY A 161 -4.85 -15.51 -5.68
N GLN A 162 -4.11 -14.41 -5.57
CA GLN A 162 -4.65 -13.15 -5.05
C GLN A 162 -5.44 -12.31 -6.07
N LEU A 163 -5.36 -12.65 -7.36
CA LEU A 163 -6.12 -11.98 -8.41
C LEU A 163 -6.58 -13.00 -9.44
N LEU A 164 -7.86 -12.98 -9.77
CA LEU A 164 -8.48 -13.79 -10.80
C LEU A 164 -9.08 -12.87 -11.87
N THR A 165 -8.57 -12.96 -13.09
CA THR A 165 -9.20 -12.30 -14.24
C THR A 165 -10.22 -13.24 -14.85
N ILE A 166 -11.45 -12.77 -15.01
CA ILE A 166 -12.54 -13.49 -15.66
C ILE A 166 -12.83 -12.79 -16.97
N SER A 167 -12.78 -13.52 -18.09
CA SER A 167 -13.20 -13.02 -19.39
C SER A 167 -14.37 -13.84 -19.90
N GLN A 168 -15.52 -13.19 -20.07
CA GLN A 168 -16.75 -13.81 -20.60
C GLN A 168 -17.11 -13.11 -21.93
N PRO A 169 -16.84 -13.70 -23.11
CA PRO A 169 -17.08 -13.05 -24.41
C PRO A 169 -18.56 -12.78 -24.68
N ASP A 170 -19.45 -13.65 -24.16
CA ASP A 170 -20.87 -13.66 -24.51
C ASP A 170 -21.80 -13.33 -23.32
N GLY A 171 -21.25 -13.04 -22.13
CA GLY A 171 -22.04 -12.80 -20.92
C GLY A 171 -22.94 -13.97 -20.50
N GLN A 172 -22.53 -15.21 -20.83
CA GLN A 172 -23.35 -16.41 -20.62
C GLN A 172 -23.61 -16.75 -19.15
N HIS A 173 -22.81 -16.22 -18.22
CA HIS A 173 -22.98 -16.43 -16.79
C HIS A 173 -23.42 -15.14 -16.11
N GLY A 174 -24.21 -15.27 -15.04
CA GLY A 174 -24.57 -14.17 -14.15
C GLY A 174 -23.37 -13.53 -13.44
N LEU A 175 -23.63 -12.75 -12.39
CA LEU A 175 -22.53 -12.22 -11.56
C LEU A 175 -21.89 -13.34 -10.73
N PRO A 176 -20.55 -13.34 -10.54
CA PRO A 176 -19.91 -14.24 -9.60
C PRO A 176 -20.47 -14.03 -8.19
N GLU A 177 -20.81 -15.13 -7.53
CA GLU A 177 -21.35 -15.15 -6.18
C GLU A 177 -20.28 -15.56 -5.16
N SER A 178 -19.49 -16.59 -5.47
CA SER A 178 -18.48 -17.11 -4.54
C SER A 178 -17.30 -17.79 -5.24
N LEU A 179 -16.18 -17.85 -4.53
CA LEU A 179 -14.97 -18.58 -4.90
C LEU A 179 -14.79 -19.78 -3.98
N ASP A 180 -14.71 -20.97 -4.57
CA ASP A 180 -14.35 -22.20 -3.86
C ASP A 180 -12.85 -22.46 -4.00
N GLY A 181 -12.21 -22.90 -2.91
CA GLY A 181 -10.79 -23.24 -2.93
C GLY A 181 -10.30 -23.88 -1.65
N GLU A 182 -8.98 -23.82 -1.47
CA GLU A 182 -8.27 -24.33 -0.31
C GLU A 182 -7.20 -23.33 0.15
N LEU A 183 -7.15 -23.11 1.46
CA LEU A 183 -6.10 -22.40 2.16
C LEU A 183 -5.13 -23.42 2.74
N SER A 184 -3.84 -23.21 2.55
CA SER A 184 -2.78 -23.93 3.27
C SER A 184 -1.91 -22.94 4.02
N ILE A 185 -1.73 -23.15 5.33
CA ILE A 185 -0.88 -22.34 6.21
C ILE A 185 0.24 -23.21 6.76
N ALA A 186 1.49 -22.85 6.49
CA ALA A 186 2.65 -23.53 7.04
C ALA A 186 3.03 -22.89 8.38
N LEU A 187 2.74 -23.57 9.49
CA LEU A 187 3.11 -23.07 10.81
C LEU A 187 4.62 -23.21 11.04
N PRO A 188 5.26 -22.24 11.70
CA PRO A 188 6.65 -22.36 12.05
C PRO A 188 6.86 -23.39 13.15
N LYS A 189 7.98 -24.11 13.10
CA LYS A 189 8.42 -24.97 14.20
C LYS A 189 8.74 -24.17 15.46
N SER A 190 9.26 -22.96 15.29
CA SER A 190 9.58 -22.01 16.36
C SER A 190 9.69 -20.59 15.81
N THR A 191 9.56 -19.59 16.68
CA THR A 191 9.60 -18.17 16.33
C THR A 191 10.68 -17.39 17.11
N PRO A 192 11.97 -17.80 17.02
CA PRO A 192 13.04 -17.10 17.71
C PRO A 192 13.15 -15.65 17.23
N HIS A 193 13.50 -14.75 18.14
CA HIS A 193 13.69 -13.34 17.84
C HIS A 193 14.95 -12.77 18.51
N ALA A 194 15.45 -11.68 17.93
CA ALA A 194 16.52 -10.88 18.51
C ALA A 194 16.20 -9.39 18.39
N ASP A 195 16.54 -8.65 19.43
CA ASP A 195 16.45 -7.19 19.45
C ASP A 195 17.83 -6.56 19.16
N PHE A 196 17.82 -5.52 18.34
CA PHE A 196 18.98 -4.75 17.93
C PHE A 196 18.79 -3.29 18.33
N THR A 197 19.89 -2.67 18.76
CA THR A 197 20.02 -1.22 19.02
C THR A 197 21.29 -0.72 18.33
N LEU A 198 21.55 0.60 18.34
CA LEU A 198 22.81 1.15 17.82
C LEU A 198 24.06 0.46 18.42
N ALA A 199 23.99 0.05 19.70
CA ALA A 199 25.10 -0.64 20.37
C ALA A 199 25.38 -2.06 19.81
N ALA A 200 24.45 -2.61 19.03
CA ALA A 200 24.56 -3.90 18.35
C ALA A 200 25.00 -3.77 16.87
N LEU A 201 25.35 -2.58 16.39
CA LEU A 201 25.83 -2.35 15.03
C LEU A 201 27.03 -3.26 14.71
N GLY A 202 26.97 -3.96 13.57
CA GLY A 202 27.99 -4.89 13.12
C GLY A 202 28.07 -6.21 13.89
N LYS A 203 27.26 -6.42 14.94
CA LYS A 203 27.30 -7.63 15.77
C LYS A 203 26.23 -8.64 15.31
N PRO A 204 26.61 -9.82 14.77
CA PRO A 204 25.63 -10.82 14.34
C PRO A 204 24.90 -11.46 15.52
N ARG A 205 23.59 -11.71 15.36
CA ARG A 205 22.75 -12.52 16.25
C ARG A 205 22.27 -13.75 15.48
N ARG A 206 22.39 -14.94 16.07
CA ARG A 206 21.93 -16.19 15.46
C ARG A 206 20.46 -16.43 15.74
N LEU A 207 19.69 -16.73 14.70
CA LEU A 207 18.29 -17.16 14.77
C LEU A 207 18.15 -18.38 13.85
N GLY A 208 18.04 -19.57 14.44
CA GLY A 208 18.09 -20.83 13.69
C GLY A 208 19.38 -20.97 12.88
N ASP A 209 19.24 -21.33 11.59
CA ASP A 209 20.36 -21.55 10.68
C ASP A 209 20.93 -20.26 10.06
N TYR A 210 20.41 -19.10 10.47
CA TYR A 210 20.81 -17.79 9.93
C TYR A 210 21.43 -16.87 10.99
N ALA A 211 22.33 -16.01 10.54
CA ALA A 211 22.88 -14.91 11.34
C ALA A 211 22.41 -13.57 10.76
N PHE A 212 21.79 -12.76 11.63
CA PHE A 212 21.28 -11.43 11.33
C PHE A 212 22.20 -10.37 11.93
N THR A 213 22.58 -9.38 11.14
CA THR A 213 23.50 -8.31 11.57
C THR A 213 22.89 -6.96 11.28
N LEU A 214 22.76 -6.10 12.30
CA LEU A 214 22.42 -4.70 12.07
C LEU A 214 23.59 -4.02 11.36
N GLN A 215 23.39 -3.60 10.10
CA GLN A 215 24.42 -2.97 9.28
C GLN A 215 24.34 -1.45 9.31
N ALA A 216 23.13 -0.90 9.39
CA ALA A 216 22.89 0.53 9.53
C ALA A 216 21.56 0.75 10.28
N MET A 217 21.50 1.83 11.06
CA MET A 217 20.28 2.31 11.68
C MET A 217 20.37 3.83 11.77
N ASP A 218 19.54 4.49 10.96
CA ASP A 218 19.35 5.93 10.98
C ASP A 218 18.07 6.25 11.76
N ASP A 219 17.69 7.54 11.84
CA ASP A 219 16.49 7.95 12.56
C ASP A 219 15.23 7.23 12.07
N HIS A 220 15.06 6.95 10.77
CA HIS A 220 13.83 6.35 10.23
C HIS A 220 14.05 5.15 9.31
N SER A 221 15.30 4.69 9.17
CA SER A 221 15.65 3.60 8.27
C SER A 221 16.58 2.59 8.94
N VAL A 222 16.46 1.33 8.56
CA VAL A 222 17.23 0.22 9.12
C VAL A 222 17.73 -0.67 8.00
N THR A 223 18.98 -1.11 8.11
CA THR A 223 19.57 -2.12 7.24
C THR A 223 20.02 -3.33 8.05
N VAL A 224 19.47 -4.50 7.74
CA VAL A 224 19.80 -5.79 8.38
C VAL A 224 20.37 -6.73 7.34
N GLY A 225 21.60 -7.19 7.53
CA GLY A 225 22.21 -8.23 6.70
C GLY A 225 21.89 -9.63 7.20
N VAL A 226 21.70 -10.56 6.27
CA VAL A 226 21.41 -11.97 6.53
C VAL A 226 22.46 -12.86 5.87
N THR A 227 22.99 -13.79 6.66
CA THR A 227 23.96 -14.80 6.21
C THR A 227 23.59 -16.15 6.79
N GLN A 228 24.17 -17.23 6.24
CA GLN A 228 24.13 -18.51 6.93
C GLN A 228 24.86 -18.40 8.29
N SER A 229 24.42 -19.12 9.32
CA SER A 229 25.03 -19.10 10.67
C SER A 229 26.53 -19.46 10.70
N GLY A 230 27.02 -20.19 9.69
CA GLY A 230 28.42 -20.51 9.46
C GLY A 230 29.17 -19.54 8.54
N GLY A 231 28.53 -18.46 8.09
CA GLY A 231 29.03 -17.54 7.07
C GLY A 231 28.59 -17.91 5.65
N GLY A 232 28.64 -16.93 4.74
CA GLY A 232 28.25 -17.10 3.33
C GLY A 232 26.78 -16.79 3.03
N ALA A 233 26.39 -17.03 1.78
CA ALA A 233 25.05 -16.74 1.28
C ALA A 233 23.96 -17.54 2.02
N PRO A 234 22.83 -16.93 2.37
CA PRO A 234 21.77 -17.57 3.16
C PRO A 234 20.96 -18.55 2.29
N ARG A 235 21.43 -19.79 2.17
CA ARG A 235 20.80 -20.82 1.32
C ARG A 235 19.47 -21.28 1.91
N GLY A 236 18.44 -21.41 1.07
CA GLY A 236 17.09 -21.82 1.51
C GLY A 236 16.34 -20.75 2.31
N PHE A 237 16.88 -19.53 2.38
CA PHE A 237 16.25 -18.42 3.08
C PHE A 237 15.06 -17.88 2.29
N SER A 238 13.93 -17.73 2.97
CA SER A 238 12.78 -17.00 2.47
C SER A 238 12.64 -15.70 3.25
N SER A 239 12.62 -14.58 2.55
CA SER A 239 12.35 -13.27 3.16
C SER A 239 10.95 -13.23 3.79
N ASP A 240 9.99 -13.99 3.28
CA ASP A 240 8.63 -14.06 3.86
C ASP A 240 8.59 -14.78 5.21
N ALA A 241 9.64 -15.52 5.56
CA ALA A 241 9.81 -16.13 6.88
C ALA A 241 10.40 -15.16 7.92
N VAL A 242 10.63 -13.88 7.60
CA VAL A 242 11.21 -12.92 8.53
C VAL A 242 10.34 -11.69 8.70
N ILE A 243 10.05 -11.38 9.96
CA ILE A 243 9.34 -10.17 10.39
C ILE A 243 10.37 -9.23 11.04
N ILE A 244 10.42 -7.98 10.55
CA ILE A 244 11.29 -6.93 11.08
C ILE A 244 10.40 -5.75 11.50
N GLU A 245 10.47 -5.40 12.77
CA GLU A 245 9.66 -4.34 13.39
C GLU A 245 10.59 -3.35 14.09
N ALA A 246 10.48 -2.07 13.75
CA ALA A 246 11.13 -1.02 14.51
C ALA A 246 10.24 -0.53 15.65
N ARG A 247 10.85 -0.08 16.73
CA ARG A 247 10.17 0.50 17.89
C ARG A 247 10.70 1.88 18.19
N ASP A 248 9.82 2.77 18.61
CA ASP A 248 10.19 4.08 19.16
C ASP A 248 10.79 3.96 20.57
N ALA A 249 11.21 5.08 21.15
CA ALA A 249 11.79 5.12 22.49
C ALA A 249 10.79 4.70 23.59
N ALA A 250 9.48 4.75 23.32
CA ALA A 250 8.44 4.26 24.23
C ALA A 250 8.17 2.75 24.03
N GLY A 251 8.89 2.08 23.14
CA GLY A 251 8.73 0.66 22.83
C GLY A 251 7.57 0.34 21.89
N GLN A 252 6.91 1.35 21.31
CA GLN A 252 5.77 1.16 20.41
C GLN A 252 6.24 0.90 18.99
N VAL A 253 5.59 -0.05 18.31
CA VAL A 253 5.93 -0.43 16.93
C VAL A 253 5.66 0.74 15.98
N LEU A 254 6.62 1.01 15.10
CA LEU A 254 6.51 2.02 14.07
C LEU A 254 5.92 1.43 12.79
N LEU A 255 5.11 2.21 12.08
CA LEU A 255 4.58 1.81 10.78
C LEU A 255 5.74 1.64 9.79
N ASN A 256 5.90 0.42 9.30
CA ASN A 256 6.75 0.12 8.17
C ASN A 256 6.04 0.53 6.89
N HIS A 257 6.62 1.47 6.13
CA HIS A 257 6.05 1.93 4.86
C HIS A 257 6.87 1.48 3.65
N LEU A 258 8.01 0.82 3.89
CA LEU A 258 8.88 0.36 2.82
C LEU A 258 9.77 -0.80 3.25
N ARG A 259 9.77 -1.86 2.45
CA ARG A 259 10.59 -3.06 2.61
C ARG A 259 11.31 -3.35 1.31
N LEU A 260 12.64 -3.41 1.35
CA LEU A 260 13.47 -3.83 0.22
C LEU A 260 14.36 -4.99 0.67
N TRP A 261 14.34 -6.06 -0.12
CA TRP A 261 15.27 -7.18 0.02
C TRP A 261 16.17 -7.18 -1.18
N ASP A 262 17.47 -7.00 -0.97
CA ASP A 262 18.37 -6.84 -2.08
C ASP A 262 19.85 -7.10 -1.77
N THR A 263 20.61 -7.10 -2.86
CA THR A 263 21.97 -6.63 -3.04
C THR A 263 22.30 -5.24 -2.48
N ARG A 264 23.37 -4.99 -1.70
CA ARG A 264 23.73 -3.61 -1.28
C ARG A 264 23.86 -2.61 -2.45
N ASP A 265 24.37 -3.04 -3.60
CA ASP A 265 24.61 -2.16 -4.77
C ASP A 265 23.77 -2.52 -6.00
N GLN A 266 22.64 -3.22 -5.81
CA GLN A 266 21.89 -3.75 -6.95
C GLN A 266 21.35 -2.65 -7.87
N LEU A 267 20.79 -1.55 -7.36
CA LEU A 267 20.29 -0.47 -8.22
C LEU A 267 21.42 0.14 -9.07
N ALA A 268 22.55 0.47 -8.45
CA ALA A 268 23.69 1.06 -9.15
C ALA A 268 24.24 0.12 -10.24
N ARG A 269 24.38 -1.18 -9.92
CA ARG A 269 24.77 -2.19 -10.92
C ARG A 269 23.73 -2.36 -12.01
N GLY A 270 22.44 -2.38 -11.66
CA GLY A 270 21.33 -2.52 -12.58
C GLY A 270 21.26 -1.37 -13.58
N LEU A 271 21.45 -0.12 -13.12
CA LEU A 271 21.55 1.06 -13.99
C LEU A 271 22.76 0.99 -14.92
N SER A 272 23.93 0.60 -14.40
CA SER A 272 25.13 0.43 -15.22
C SER A 272 24.96 -0.65 -16.29
N GLN A 273 24.39 -1.80 -15.93
CA GLN A 273 24.08 -2.89 -16.86
C GLN A 273 23.02 -2.47 -17.89
N PHE A 274 21.99 -1.73 -17.47
CA PHE A 274 21.00 -1.17 -18.39
C PHE A 274 21.65 -0.26 -19.43
N ASP A 275 22.55 0.64 -19.02
CA ASP A 275 23.24 1.53 -19.95
C ASP A 275 24.09 0.76 -20.97
N GLN A 276 24.76 -0.30 -20.55
CA GLN A 276 25.53 -1.19 -21.45
C GLN A 276 24.63 -1.97 -22.42
N LEU A 277 23.61 -2.65 -21.91
CA LEU A 277 22.71 -3.48 -22.71
C LEU A 277 21.87 -2.65 -23.69
N SER A 278 21.41 -1.46 -23.27
CA SER A 278 20.70 -0.53 -24.14
C SER A 278 21.58 0.01 -25.26
N ALA A 279 22.86 0.28 -25.01
CA ALA A 279 23.82 0.70 -26.04
C ALA A 279 24.10 -0.43 -27.05
N GLN A 280 24.29 -1.66 -26.58
CA GLN A 280 24.46 -2.83 -27.45
C GLN A 280 23.22 -3.07 -28.32
N ALA A 281 22.03 -2.98 -27.76
CA ALA A 281 20.78 -3.13 -28.49
C ALA A 281 20.59 -2.03 -29.55
N ALA A 282 20.91 -0.77 -29.22
CA ALA A 282 20.85 0.33 -30.18
C ALA A 282 21.86 0.16 -31.33
N ALA A 283 23.01 -0.47 -31.06
CA ALA A 283 24.00 -0.83 -32.07
C ALA A 283 23.65 -2.11 -32.85
N GLY A 284 22.51 -2.75 -32.59
CA GLY A 284 22.11 -4.01 -33.22
C GLY A 284 22.88 -5.25 -32.76
N GLN A 285 23.65 -5.14 -31.68
CA GLN A 285 24.52 -6.19 -31.13
C GLN A 285 23.83 -7.06 -30.08
N LEU A 286 22.64 -6.67 -29.61
CA LEU A 286 21.85 -7.41 -28.64
C LEU A 286 20.41 -7.52 -29.10
N THR A 287 19.91 -8.75 -29.14
CA THR A 287 18.48 -9.06 -29.22
C THR A 287 18.09 -10.00 -28.08
N VAL A 288 16.92 -9.77 -27.51
CA VAL A 288 16.34 -10.61 -26.44
C VAL A 288 14.85 -10.83 -26.72
N PRO A 289 14.32 -12.03 -26.41
CA PRO A 289 12.92 -12.35 -26.67
C PRO A 289 11.97 -11.68 -25.66
N ASP A 290 12.45 -11.39 -24.44
CA ASP A 290 11.65 -10.86 -23.35
C ASP A 290 12.50 -10.20 -22.24
N THR A 291 11.79 -9.55 -21.32
CA THR A 291 12.34 -8.87 -20.14
C THR A 291 13.03 -9.82 -19.16
N ALA A 292 12.54 -11.05 -19.00
CA ALA A 292 13.15 -12.01 -18.08
C ALA A 292 14.56 -12.40 -18.51
N THR A 293 14.76 -12.58 -19.81
CA THR A 293 16.07 -12.87 -20.41
C THR A 293 17.00 -11.68 -20.24
N LEU A 294 16.50 -10.46 -20.43
CA LEU A 294 17.29 -9.24 -20.25
C LEU A 294 17.72 -9.03 -18.79
N LEU A 295 16.81 -9.21 -17.83
CA LEU A 295 17.09 -9.10 -16.40
C LEU A 295 18.11 -10.16 -15.93
N ALA A 296 18.00 -11.39 -16.45
CA ALA A 296 18.99 -12.43 -16.19
C ALA A 296 20.38 -12.04 -16.73
N LYS A 297 20.47 -11.51 -17.96
CA LYS A 297 21.72 -10.98 -18.52
C LYS A 297 22.31 -9.82 -17.71
N ALA A 298 21.45 -8.98 -17.13
CA ALA A 298 21.84 -7.87 -16.27
C ALA A 298 22.23 -8.32 -14.83
N GLY A 299 22.22 -9.62 -14.52
CA GLY A 299 22.66 -10.15 -13.23
C GLY A 299 21.67 -9.94 -12.07
N PHE A 300 20.38 -9.69 -12.35
CA PHE A 300 19.35 -9.52 -11.30
C PHE A 300 19.10 -10.80 -10.48
N LYS A 301 19.60 -11.96 -10.93
CA LYS A 301 19.48 -13.25 -10.23
C LYS A 301 20.68 -13.58 -9.33
N ASP A 302 21.77 -12.82 -9.42
CA ASP A 302 23.03 -13.18 -8.77
C ASP A 302 23.07 -12.66 -7.32
N ALA A 303 22.46 -13.41 -6.41
CA ALA A 303 22.63 -13.22 -4.96
C ALA A 303 23.89 -13.92 -4.45
N ASN A 304 25.05 -13.69 -5.08
CA ASN A 304 26.32 -14.33 -4.70
C ASN A 304 26.95 -13.76 -3.41
N GLY A 305 26.14 -13.30 -2.44
CA GLY A 305 26.60 -12.63 -1.22
C GLY A 305 25.58 -12.57 -0.09
N GLN A 306 25.84 -11.67 0.86
CA GLN A 306 24.96 -11.34 1.99
C GLN A 306 23.67 -10.70 1.47
N LEU A 307 22.52 -11.30 1.78
CA LEU A 307 21.23 -10.70 1.49
C LEU A 307 20.99 -9.56 2.48
N VAL A 308 20.50 -8.41 2.00
CA VAL A 308 20.27 -7.24 2.85
C VAL A 308 18.80 -6.87 2.83
N ALA A 309 18.24 -6.69 4.03
CA ALA A 309 16.93 -6.13 4.27
C ALA A 309 17.06 -4.65 4.60
N ARG A 310 16.46 -3.76 3.80
CA ARG A 310 16.38 -2.32 4.07
C ARG A 310 14.93 -1.93 4.31
N PHE A 311 14.67 -1.30 5.44
CA PHE A 311 13.34 -0.98 5.92
C PHE A 311 13.21 0.52 6.21
N GLY A 312 12.08 1.10 5.82
CA GLY A 312 11.72 2.49 6.11
C GLY A 312 10.54 2.54 7.08
N PHE A 313 10.70 3.28 8.17
CA PHE A 313 9.69 3.41 9.23
C PHE A 313 9.21 4.85 9.34
N LYS A 314 7.93 5.02 9.71
CA LYS A 314 7.36 6.34 10.00
C LYS A 314 7.64 6.72 11.45
N GLY A 315 8.82 7.27 11.72
CA GLY A 315 9.19 7.80 13.04
C GLY A 315 10.61 7.45 13.44
N LYS A 316 11.02 7.93 14.62
CA LYS A 316 12.37 7.72 15.13
C LYS A 316 12.57 6.29 15.66
N VAL A 317 13.47 5.53 15.05
CA VAL A 317 13.83 4.16 15.43
C VAL A 317 14.76 4.18 16.64
N ALA A 318 14.32 3.59 17.74
CA ALA A 318 15.13 3.37 18.93
C ALA A 318 15.70 1.94 19.00
N SER A 319 14.92 0.96 18.55
CA SER A 319 15.32 -0.45 18.47
C SER A 319 14.61 -1.18 17.34
N VAL A 320 15.14 -2.35 16.98
CA VAL A 320 14.61 -3.19 15.91
C VAL A 320 14.49 -4.62 16.41
N ARG A 321 13.32 -5.22 16.29
CA ARG A 321 13.10 -6.65 16.52
C ARG A 321 13.11 -7.39 15.19
N VAL A 322 13.93 -8.43 15.11
CA VAL A 322 13.92 -9.40 14.01
C VAL A 322 13.39 -10.73 14.55
N THR A 323 12.31 -11.22 13.95
CA THR A 323 11.70 -12.51 14.27
C THR A 323 11.78 -13.42 13.05
N LEU A 324 12.29 -14.64 13.25
CA LEU A 324 12.37 -15.67 12.22
C LEU A 324 11.28 -16.71 12.44
N LEU A 325 10.53 -17.04 11.39
CA LEU A 325 9.56 -18.13 11.33
C LEU A 325 10.30 -19.38 10.84
N VAL A 326 10.78 -20.21 11.77
CA VAL A 326 11.59 -21.39 11.41
C VAL A 326 10.71 -22.42 10.70
N PRO A 327 11.05 -22.85 9.47
CA PRO A 327 10.22 -23.79 8.70
C PRO A 327 10.19 -25.19 9.34
N GLY A 328 9.23 -26.02 8.91
CA GLY A 328 9.11 -27.42 9.32
C GLY A 328 8.15 -27.70 10.47
N GLY A 329 7.23 -26.78 10.78
CA GLY A 329 6.07 -27.07 11.61
C GLY A 329 4.93 -27.73 10.81
N PRO A 330 3.78 -28.00 11.45
CA PRO A 330 2.62 -28.59 10.79
C PRO A 330 1.99 -27.62 9.77
N THR A 331 1.34 -28.19 8.75
CA THR A 331 0.54 -27.44 7.79
C THR A 331 -0.93 -27.54 8.16
N LEU A 332 -1.60 -26.41 8.31
CA LEU A 332 -3.05 -26.35 8.47
C LEU A 332 -3.69 -26.16 7.09
N THR A 333 -4.76 -26.90 6.84
CA THR A 333 -5.55 -26.79 5.60
C THR A 333 -7.00 -26.47 5.93
N ARG A 334 -7.60 -25.55 5.17
CA ARG A 334 -9.01 -25.17 5.28
C ARG A 334 -9.66 -25.04 3.92
N ARG A 335 -10.92 -25.45 3.82
CA ARG A 335 -11.76 -25.16 2.64
C ARG A 335 -12.08 -23.68 2.63
N LEU A 336 -11.98 -23.07 1.46
CA LEU A 336 -12.41 -21.70 1.18
C LEU A 336 -13.78 -21.74 0.49
N SER A 337 -14.66 -20.84 0.92
CA SER A 337 -15.91 -20.50 0.25
C SER A 337 -16.10 -18.99 0.41
N ALA A 338 -15.34 -18.23 -0.36
CA ALA A 338 -15.25 -16.78 -0.22
C ALA A 338 -16.37 -16.10 -1.00
N SER A 339 -17.20 -15.29 -0.34
CA SER A 339 -18.21 -14.47 -1.01
C SER A 339 -17.55 -13.47 -1.96
N VAL A 340 -18.14 -13.26 -3.13
CA VAL A 340 -17.70 -12.23 -4.08
C VAL A 340 -18.61 -11.01 -3.95
N LEU A 341 -18.03 -9.87 -3.58
CA LEU A 341 -18.73 -8.62 -3.35
C LEU A 341 -18.30 -7.56 -4.37
N PRO A 342 -19.24 -6.81 -4.97
CA PRO A 342 -18.93 -5.67 -5.83
C PRO A 342 -18.66 -4.42 -4.98
N LEU A 343 -17.65 -4.46 -4.11
CA LEU A 343 -17.32 -3.34 -3.22
C LEU A 343 -17.01 -2.08 -4.03
N GLY A 344 -17.52 -0.95 -3.56
CA GLY A 344 -17.39 0.36 -4.22
C GLY A 344 -18.33 0.55 -5.41
N GLN A 345 -19.16 -0.43 -5.75
CA GLN A 345 -20.15 -0.32 -6.83
C GLN A 345 -21.55 -0.05 -6.28
N THR A 346 -22.45 0.38 -7.17
CA THR A 346 -23.88 0.54 -6.87
C THR A 346 -24.67 -0.57 -7.55
N LEU A 347 -25.53 -1.27 -6.81
CA LEU A 347 -26.40 -2.33 -7.30
C LEU A 347 -27.85 -1.87 -7.34
N GLU A 348 -28.60 -2.32 -8.32
CA GLU A 348 -30.02 -1.97 -8.50
C GLU A 348 -30.93 -3.16 -8.16
N GLY A 349 -31.88 -2.96 -7.25
CA GLY A 349 -32.91 -3.97 -6.94
C GLY A 349 -32.40 -5.27 -6.31
N VAL A 350 -31.20 -5.28 -5.72
CA VAL A 350 -30.58 -6.47 -5.12
C VAL A 350 -30.70 -6.46 -3.59
N GLY A 351 -31.09 -7.60 -3.02
CA GLY A 351 -30.99 -7.85 -1.59
C GLY A 351 -29.60 -8.34 -1.19
N LEU A 352 -29.06 -7.82 -0.10
CA LEU A 352 -27.75 -8.22 0.44
C LEU A 352 -27.92 -9.18 1.63
N THR A 353 -26.96 -10.09 1.79
CA THR A 353 -26.91 -11.05 2.90
C THR A 353 -25.66 -10.83 3.75
N PRO A 354 -25.74 -11.04 5.09
CA PRO A 354 -24.57 -11.05 5.97
C PRO A 354 -23.49 -12.03 5.51
N LEU A 355 -22.22 -11.74 5.85
CA LEU A 355 -21.12 -12.69 5.57
C LEU A 355 -21.16 -13.84 6.56
N THR A 356 -20.86 -15.04 6.07
CA THR A 356 -20.69 -16.21 6.93
C THR A 356 -19.27 -16.21 7.49
N LEU A 357 -19.11 -15.93 8.78
CA LEU A 357 -17.81 -15.82 9.44
C LEU A 357 -17.63 -16.92 10.48
N ALA A 358 -16.39 -17.36 10.70
CA ALA A 358 -16.04 -18.29 11.77
C ALA A 358 -15.68 -17.60 13.11
N GLY A 359 -15.62 -16.27 13.13
CA GLY A 359 -15.31 -15.45 14.30
C GLY A 359 -15.07 -13.99 13.95
N SER A 360 -14.75 -13.17 14.95
CA SER A 360 -14.41 -11.75 14.77
C SER A 360 -13.00 -11.59 14.19
N VAL A 361 -12.85 -10.60 13.33
CA VAL A 361 -11.57 -10.09 12.84
C VAL A 361 -11.44 -8.65 13.30
N TYR A 362 -10.34 -8.37 13.99
CA TYR A 362 -10.11 -7.08 14.60
C TYR A 362 -9.28 -6.17 13.71
N ASP A 363 -9.56 -4.87 13.82
CA ASP A 363 -8.84 -3.85 13.09
C ASP A 363 -7.51 -3.50 13.78
N HIS A 364 -6.43 -4.11 13.29
CA HIS A 364 -5.05 -3.79 13.67
C HIS A 364 -4.34 -2.86 12.68
N ASP A 365 -4.94 -2.66 11.51
CA ASP A 365 -4.34 -1.98 10.37
C ASP A 365 -4.61 -0.47 10.41
N THR A 366 -5.76 -0.05 10.95
CA THR A 366 -6.10 1.37 11.06
C THR A 366 -5.18 2.07 12.06
N PRO A 367 -4.43 3.10 11.62
CA PRO A 367 -3.57 3.85 12.53
C PRO A 367 -4.37 4.45 13.69
N ARG A 368 -3.80 4.41 14.89
CA ARG A 368 -4.34 5.11 16.05
C ARG A 368 -4.06 6.60 15.91
N LEU A 369 -4.96 7.29 15.22
CA LEU A 369 -4.89 8.73 14.98
C LEU A 369 -5.05 9.51 16.29
N ARG A 370 -4.36 10.64 16.39
CA ARG A 370 -4.47 11.54 17.53
C ARG A 370 -5.75 12.39 17.44
N PRO A 371 -6.23 12.95 18.55
CA PRO A 371 -7.23 14.02 18.50
C PRO A 371 -6.78 15.16 17.58
N ASP A 372 -7.76 15.82 16.96
CA ASP A 372 -7.51 16.97 16.10
C ASP A 372 -6.83 18.13 16.82
N ILE A 373 -6.11 18.93 16.04
CA ILE A 373 -5.32 20.05 16.55
C ILE A 373 -6.22 21.27 16.71
N GLU A 374 -6.17 21.88 17.90
CA GLU A 374 -6.79 23.17 18.15
C GLU A 374 -6.32 24.23 17.15
N PRO A 375 -7.20 25.11 16.64
CA PRO A 375 -6.88 26.09 15.60
C PRO A 375 -5.60 26.90 15.87
N ARG A 376 -5.44 27.36 17.11
CA ARG A 376 -4.29 28.15 17.58
C ARG A 376 -2.94 27.42 17.49
N ALA A 377 -2.95 26.08 17.44
CA ALA A 377 -1.76 25.24 17.40
C ALA A 377 -1.46 24.68 16.00
N VAL A 378 -2.32 24.93 15.01
CA VAL A 378 -2.16 24.45 13.63
C VAL A 378 -0.87 24.94 13.00
N ALA A 379 -0.56 26.23 13.11
CA ALA A 379 0.65 26.80 12.50
C ALA A 379 1.94 26.18 13.06
N ALA A 380 1.99 25.87 14.35
CA ALA A 380 3.15 25.20 14.97
C ALA A 380 3.28 23.72 14.58
N SER A 381 2.20 23.14 14.03
CA SER A 381 2.12 21.72 13.69
C SER A 381 2.45 21.43 12.23
N VAL A 382 2.36 22.42 11.35
CA VAL A 382 2.73 22.27 9.94
C VAL A 382 4.24 22.23 9.79
N SER A 383 4.76 21.16 9.20
CA SER A 383 6.19 21.06 8.85
C SER A 383 6.42 21.44 7.40
N VAL A 384 7.51 22.14 7.10
CA VAL A 384 7.96 22.45 5.73
C VAL A 384 9.39 21.97 5.55
N ALA A 385 9.65 21.20 4.50
CA ALA A 385 10.99 20.67 4.22
C ALA A 385 11.28 20.65 2.71
N LEU A 386 12.53 20.90 2.35
CA LEU A 386 13.02 20.62 1.00
C LEU A 386 13.54 19.19 0.99
N VAL A 387 12.91 18.32 0.20
CA VAL A 387 13.29 16.91 0.03
C VAL A 387 13.68 16.63 -1.42
N ARG A 388 14.30 15.48 -1.68
CA ARG A 388 14.56 14.99 -3.05
C ARG A 388 13.70 13.77 -3.35
N ARG A 389 13.02 13.78 -4.50
CA ARG A 389 12.24 12.66 -5.04
C ARG A 389 12.55 12.50 -6.51
N GLU A 390 13.05 11.33 -6.91
CA GLU A 390 13.41 11.04 -8.30
C GLU A 390 14.34 12.12 -8.87
N ASP A 391 15.33 12.51 -8.05
CA ASP A 391 16.31 13.57 -8.30
C ASP A 391 15.75 15.01 -8.44
N LYS A 392 14.42 15.18 -8.38
CA LYS A 392 13.77 16.49 -8.32
C LYS A 392 13.70 17.01 -6.88
N PRO A 393 14.01 18.29 -6.64
CA PRO A 393 13.71 18.93 -5.36
C PRO A 393 12.21 19.13 -5.20
N VAL A 394 11.69 18.89 -3.99
CA VAL A 394 10.28 19.10 -3.64
C VAL A 394 10.20 19.88 -2.34
N ILE A 395 9.50 21.01 -2.35
CA ILE A 395 9.07 21.69 -1.13
C ILE A 395 7.86 20.92 -0.61
N ARG A 396 8.05 20.14 0.45
CA ARG A 396 7.04 19.27 1.05
C ARG A 396 6.42 19.91 2.28
N PHE A 397 5.10 19.82 2.38
CA PHE A 397 4.32 20.17 3.56
C PHE A 397 3.87 18.91 4.31
N GLY A 398 3.93 18.94 5.63
CA GLY A 398 3.51 17.85 6.50
C GLY A 398 2.57 18.36 7.59
N TYR A 399 1.61 17.52 7.96
CA TYR A 399 0.64 17.78 9.01
C TYR A 399 0.53 16.52 9.90
N PRO A 400 0.32 16.67 11.22
CA PRO A 400 0.10 15.55 12.10
C PRO A 400 -1.08 14.66 11.68
N ASP A 401 -0.91 13.34 11.76
CA ASP A 401 -1.97 12.35 11.57
C ASP A 401 -2.96 12.49 12.72
N VAL A 402 -4.15 12.98 12.39
CA VAL A 402 -5.24 13.29 13.31
C VAL A 402 -6.54 12.68 12.84
N LEU A 403 -7.52 12.56 13.73
CA LEU A 403 -8.79 11.91 13.43
C LEU A 403 -9.49 12.48 12.18
N SER A 404 -9.36 13.79 11.90
CA SER A 404 -9.96 14.38 10.70
C SER A 404 -9.34 13.93 9.37
N ASP A 405 -8.19 13.26 9.38
CA ASP A 405 -7.63 12.65 8.16
C ASP A 405 -8.50 11.51 7.61
N ARG A 406 -9.43 10.98 8.42
CA ARG A 406 -10.49 10.08 7.93
C ARG A 406 -11.45 10.75 6.96
N PHE A 407 -11.54 12.08 6.98
CA PHE A 407 -12.46 12.88 6.17
C PHE A 407 -11.74 13.84 5.20
N ILE A 408 -10.50 14.25 5.52
CA ILE A 408 -9.74 15.27 4.80
C ILE A 408 -8.46 14.67 4.23
N SER A 409 -8.32 14.65 2.90
CA SER A 409 -7.06 14.26 2.27
C SER A 409 -5.96 15.31 2.49
N ASN A 410 -4.68 14.91 2.46
CA ASN A 410 -3.55 15.83 2.59
C ASN A 410 -3.57 16.98 1.56
N ALA A 411 -3.89 16.69 0.29
CA ALA A 411 -3.95 17.71 -0.75
C ALA A 411 -5.05 18.75 -0.45
N THR A 412 -6.22 18.27 -0.02
CA THR A 412 -7.33 19.12 0.44
C THR A 412 -6.93 19.94 1.67
N ARG A 413 -6.22 19.29 2.61
CA ARG A 413 -5.77 19.89 3.87
C ARG A 413 -4.91 21.11 3.63
N PHE A 414 -3.93 21.04 2.74
CA PHE A 414 -3.07 22.19 2.46
C PHE A 414 -3.67 23.20 1.46
N GLY A 415 -4.81 22.87 0.84
CA GLY A 415 -5.44 23.72 -0.17
C GLY A 415 -4.56 23.90 -1.40
N LEU A 416 -3.76 22.89 -1.75
CA LEU A 416 -2.76 23.00 -2.81
C LEU A 416 -3.41 23.30 -4.15
N ALA A 417 -4.54 22.68 -4.47
CA ALA A 417 -5.23 22.87 -5.75
C ALA A 417 -5.79 24.29 -5.94
N ASP A 418 -6.32 24.90 -4.87
CA ASP A 418 -7.23 26.04 -5.03
C ASP A 418 -6.73 27.34 -4.36
N ALA A 419 -5.83 27.26 -3.38
CA ALA A 419 -5.56 28.37 -2.47
C ALA A 419 -4.07 28.59 -2.13
N ALA A 420 -3.18 27.68 -2.52
CA ALA A 420 -1.76 27.79 -2.22
C ALA A 420 -1.03 28.73 -3.19
N THR A 421 -0.28 29.68 -2.63
CA THR A 421 0.59 30.61 -3.37
C THR A 421 2.06 30.29 -3.12
N ILE A 422 2.91 30.54 -4.12
CA ILE A 422 4.36 30.42 -4.01
C ILE A 422 5.06 31.51 -4.83
N THR A 423 6.16 32.02 -4.32
CA THR A 423 7.04 32.99 -4.96
C THR A 423 8.48 32.57 -4.71
N PHE A 424 9.24 32.43 -5.78
CA PHE A 424 10.66 32.10 -5.73
C PHE A 424 11.49 33.37 -5.75
N LEU A 425 12.58 33.40 -4.99
CA LEU A 425 13.46 34.56 -4.86
C LEU A 425 14.89 34.24 -5.32
N ASP A 426 15.50 35.19 -6.03
CA ASP A 426 16.92 35.14 -6.41
C ASP A 426 17.85 35.46 -5.22
N ALA A 427 19.16 35.36 -5.43
CA ALA A 427 20.17 35.66 -4.39
C ALA A 427 20.12 37.10 -3.86
N ARG A 428 19.44 38.03 -4.55
CA ARG A 428 19.24 39.42 -4.13
C ARG A 428 17.88 39.62 -3.45
N GLY A 429 17.11 38.55 -3.25
CA GLY A 429 15.77 38.59 -2.67
C GLY A 429 14.69 39.11 -3.63
N ARG A 430 14.96 39.17 -4.94
CA ARG A 430 13.97 39.62 -5.93
C ARG A 430 13.10 38.45 -6.41
N PRO A 431 11.78 38.66 -6.60
CA PRO A 431 10.91 37.66 -7.20
C PRO A 431 11.42 37.21 -8.57
N ILE A 432 11.38 35.91 -8.80
CA ILE A 432 11.67 35.28 -10.09
C ILE A 432 10.33 35.11 -10.81
N ASP A 433 10.23 35.71 -12.00
CA ASP A 433 9.06 35.53 -12.86
C ASP A 433 9.11 34.14 -13.49
N VAL A 434 8.26 33.24 -13.01
CA VAL A 434 8.14 31.86 -13.48
C VAL A 434 6.73 31.37 -13.23
N ARG A 435 6.19 30.62 -14.19
CA ARG A 435 4.84 30.05 -14.08
C ARG A 435 4.90 28.58 -13.70
N GLU A 436 3.81 28.11 -13.12
CA GLU A 436 3.60 26.69 -12.91
C GLU A 436 3.57 25.96 -14.26
N GLY A 437 4.15 24.77 -14.31
CA GLY A 437 4.40 24.00 -15.53
C GLY A 437 5.69 24.37 -16.26
N GLU A 438 6.30 25.53 -15.95
CA GLU A 438 7.59 25.91 -16.52
C GLU A 438 8.74 25.33 -15.70
N ALA A 439 8.93 25.78 -14.46
CA ALA A 439 10.02 25.32 -13.59
C ALA A 439 9.56 24.71 -12.26
N TYR A 440 8.25 24.68 -12.01
CA TYR A 440 7.69 24.00 -10.85
C TYR A 440 6.27 23.50 -11.15
N GLU A 441 5.82 22.51 -10.40
CA GLU A 441 4.48 21.94 -10.49
C GLU A 441 3.96 21.59 -9.09
N ARG A 442 2.65 21.68 -8.89
CA ARG A 442 2.03 21.16 -7.66
C ARG A 442 2.02 19.64 -7.67
N VAL A 443 2.37 19.08 -6.52
CA VAL A 443 2.27 17.65 -6.24
C VAL A 443 1.41 17.43 -5.01
N GLN A 444 1.09 16.17 -4.70
CA GLN A 444 0.10 15.79 -3.68
C GLN A 444 0.33 16.46 -2.30
N ASP A 445 1.57 16.72 -1.93
CA ASP A 445 1.99 17.26 -0.64
C ASP A 445 2.93 18.47 -0.75
N GLY A 446 2.94 19.16 -1.90
CA GLY A 446 3.78 20.36 -2.04
C GLY A 446 4.06 20.82 -3.47
N PHE A 447 5.27 21.30 -3.71
CA PHE A 447 5.73 21.84 -5.00
C PHE A 447 7.00 21.13 -5.46
N ALA A 448 6.93 20.41 -6.57
CA ALA A 448 8.10 19.85 -7.24
C ALA A 448 8.76 20.90 -8.12
N LEU A 449 10.09 20.94 -8.12
CA LEU A 449 10.89 21.97 -8.79
C LEU A 449 11.73 21.34 -9.90
N ASP A 450 12.02 22.12 -10.94
CA ASP A 450 13.04 21.82 -11.95
C ASP A 450 14.04 22.99 -11.98
N PRO A 451 15.14 22.91 -11.22
CA PRO A 451 16.14 23.98 -11.13
C PRO A 451 16.70 24.43 -12.49
N SER A 452 16.77 23.54 -13.47
CA SER A 452 17.33 23.81 -14.80
C SER A 452 16.46 24.76 -15.62
N ARG A 453 15.15 24.80 -15.32
CA ARG A 453 14.16 25.60 -16.06
C ARG A 453 13.91 26.98 -15.45
N PHE A 454 14.45 27.26 -14.27
CA PHE A 454 14.36 28.62 -13.71
C PHE A 454 15.24 29.59 -14.51
N PRO A 455 14.77 30.82 -14.82
CA PRO A 455 15.57 31.81 -15.55
C PRO A 455 16.79 32.28 -14.74
N VAL A 456 16.66 32.41 -13.42
CA VAL A 456 17.76 32.63 -12.46
C VAL A 456 17.68 31.61 -11.32
N ALA A 457 18.82 31.23 -10.73
CA ALA A 457 18.83 30.18 -9.70
C ALA A 457 18.02 30.63 -8.46
N PRO A 458 16.96 29.88 -8.08
CA PRO A 458 16.17 30.21 -6.90
C PRO A 458 16.92 29.80 -5.62
N VAL A 459 17.02 30.70 -4.65
CA VAL A 459 17.69 30.42 -3.36
C VAL A 459 16.73 30.36 -2.18
N ARG A 460 15.49 30.80 -2.38
CA ARG A 460 14.46 30.88 -1.33
C ARG A 460 13.08 30.83 -1.96
N ALA A 461 12.12 30.21 -1.28
CA ALA A 461 10.71 30.23 -1.66
C ALA A 461 9.87 30.71 -0.47
N LYS A 462 8.89 31.56 -0.77
CA LYS A 462 7.89 32.01 0.20
C LYS A 462 6.50 31.82 -0.37
N GLY A 463 5.52 31.69 0.50
CA GLY A 463 4.14 31.57 0.06
C GLY A 463 3.18 31.42 1.21
N ARG A 464 1.92 31.19 0.87
CA ARG A 464 0.84 31.01 1.83
C ARG A 464 0.04 29.77 1.47
N LEU A 465 -0.24 28.94 2.47
CA LEU A 465 -1.19 27.85 2.42
C LEU A 465 -2.50 28.27 3.10
N SER A 466 -3.58 27.59 2.73
CA SER A 466 -4.88 27.71 3.38
C SER A 466 -5.23 26.37 4.02
N VAL A 467 -4.71 26.16 5.24
CA VAL A 467 -4.75 24.87 5.93
C VAL A 467 -6.16 24.60 6.44
N LEU A 468 -6.79 23.54 5.96
CA LEU A 468 -8.09 23.09 6.43
C LEU A 468 -7.93 22.39 7.78
N ASN A 469 -8.58 22.94 8.80
CA ASN A 469 -8.68 22.37 10.13
C ASN A 469 -10.12 21.92 10.40
N MET A 470 -10.27 20.80 11.10
CA MET A 470 -11.52 20.31 11.63
C MET A 470 -11.29 20.05 13.12
N ALA A 471 -11.67 21.02 13.94
CA ALA A 471 -11.39 20.96 15.38
C ALA A 471 -12.26 19.92 16.11
N THR A 472 -13.41 19.55 15.54
CA THR A 472 -14.35 18.63 16.16
C THR A 472 -14.79 17.52 15.21
N ILE A 473 -14.95 16.32 15.76
CA ILE A 473 -15.61 15.18 15.13
C ILE A 473 -16.67 14.71 16.10
N GLU A 474 -17.91 14.65 15.64
CA GLU A 474 -19.01 14.20 16.48
C GLU A 474 -19.05 12.67 16.47
N ARG A 475 -19.11 12.07 17.67
CA ARG A 475 -19.38 10.64 17.82
C ARG A 475 -20.85 10.45 18.17
N LYS A 476 -21.61 9.82 17.28
CA LYS A 476 -23.02 9.49 17.47
C LYS A 476 -23.18 7.99 17.73
N PRO A 477 -23.54 7.56 18.95
CA PRO A 477 -23.88 6.16 19.21
C PRO A 477 -25.10 5.74 18.38
N LEU A 478 -25.06 4.54 17.81
CA LEU A 478 -26.16 3.90 17.09
C LEU A 478 -26.56 2.63 17.85
N PRO A 479 -27.38 2.74 18.91
CA PRO A 479 -27.80 1.59 19.70
C PRO A 479 -28.62 0.62 18.84
N LEU A 480 -28.23 -0.66 18.84
CA LEU A 480 -28.81 -1.67 17.94
C LEU A 480 -30.30 -1.96 18.22
N ASP A 481 -30.74 -1.73 19.45
CA ASP A 481 -32.13 -1.86 19.92
C ASP A 481 -32.98 -0.60 19.68
N ALA A 482 -32.34 0.51 19.29
CA ALA A 482 -32.99 1.80 19.07
C ALA A 482 -32.35 2.57 17.89
N LEU A 483 -32.13 1.87 16.77
CA LEU A 483 -31.56 2.48 15.57
C LEU A 483 -32.48 3.60 15.02
N PRO A 484 -31.92 4.74 14.59
CA PRO A 484 -32.71 5.82 14.00
C PRO A 484 -33.33 5.37 12.67
N PRO A 485 -34.43 6.02 12.24
CA PRO A 485 -35.00 5.78 10.91
C PRO A 485 -33.92 5.90 9.82
N GLY A 486 -33.87 4.90 8.93
CA GLY A 486 -32.86 4.84 7.88
C GLY A 486 -31.58 4.09 8.26
N ALA A 487 -31.43 3.60 9.48
CA ALA A 487 -30.36 2.67 9.84
C ALA A 487 -30.94 1.27 10.13
N ALA A 488 -30.29 0.24 9.62
CA ALA A 488 -30.57 -1.15 9.96
C ALA A 488 -29.25 -1.91 10.13
N VAL A 489 -29.24 -2.86 11.07
CA VAL A 489 -28.10 -3.76 11.28
C VAL A 489 -28.62 -5.18 11.26
N ASN A 490 -28.04 -6.02 10.40
CA ASN A 490 -28.30 -7.45 10.32
C ASN A 490 -26.98 -8.19 10.48
N ASP A 491 -26.73 -8.70 11.69
CA ASP A 491 -25.49 -9.37 12.08
C ASP A 491 -24.23 -8.52 11.84
N ASN A 492 -23.55 -8.71 10.69
CA ASN A 492 -22.34 -7.99 10.30
C ASN A 492 -22.54 -7.03 9.10
N LEU A 493 -23.79 -6.84 8.67
CA LEU A 493 -24.21 -5.95 7.58
C LEU A 493 -24.94 -4.74 8.15
N VAL A 494 -24.46 -3.53 7.87
CA VAL A 494 -25.12 -2.26 8.21
C VAL A 494 -25.69 -1.64 6.95
N LEU A 495 -26.96 -1.25 6.96
CA LEU A 495 -27.63 -0.53 5.88
C LEU A 495 -27.99 0.88 6.34
N LEU A 496 -27.59 1.90 5.58
CA LEU A 496 -27.92 3.30 5.83
C LEU A 496 -28.67 3.90 4.63
N ASP A 497 -29.78 4.58 4.88
CA ASP A 497 -30.59 5.34 3.92
C ASP A 497 -30.33 6.85 4.12
N PRO A 498 -29.55 7.50 3.23
CA PRO A 498 -29.26 8.92 3.32
C PRO A 498 -30.47 9.85 3.28
N ALA A 499 -31.61 9.41 2.72
CA ALA A 499 -32.83 10.22 2.69
C ALA A 499 -33.48 10.36 4.08
N ARG A 500 -33.25 9.37 4.95
CA ARG A 500 -33.78 9.34 6.33
C ARG A 500 -32.70 9.62 7.38
N LEU A 501 -31.44 9.40 7.03
CA LEU A 501 -30.26 9.67 7.84
C LEU A 501 -29.25 10.51 7.03
N PRO A 502 -29.44 11.84 6.94
CA PRO A 502 -28.64 12.71 6.07
C PRO A 502 -27.13 12.63 6.26
N GLU A 503 -26.66 12.32 7.48
CA GLU A 503 -25.24 12.14 7.80
C GLU A 503 -24.61 10.99 7.01
N ALA A 504 -25.38 9.98 6.60
CA ALA A 504 -24.88 8.89 5.75
C ALA A 504 -24.43 9.40 4.37
N GLY A 505 -25.02 10.49 3.88
CA GLY A 505 -24.61 11.17 2.64
C GLY A 505 -23.39 12.09 2.79
N GLN A 506 -22.95 12.38 4.02
CA GLN A 506 -21.86 13.33 4.32
C GLN A 506 -20.50 12.63 4.48
N GLY A 507 -20.42 11.33 4.23
CA GLY A 507 -19.17 10.56 4.36
C GLY A 507 -18.80 10.27 5.82
N LEU A 508 -19.78 9.89 6.64
CA LEU A 508 -19.52 9.38 7.99
C LEU A 508 -18.58 8.16 7.97
N VAL A 509 -17.92 7.90 9.09
CA VAL A 509 -17.15 6.68 9.31
C VAL A 509 -17.82 5.87 10.41
N LEU A 510 -18.11 4.60 10.13
CA LEU A 510 -18.66 3.69 11.12
C LEU A 510 -17.54 3.08 11.96
N ASN A 511 -17.82 2.88 13.24
CA ASN A 511 -16.98 2.14 14.16
C ASN A 511 -17.82 1.06 14.82
N ALA A 512 -17.55 -0.20 14.49
CA ALA A 512 -18.24 -1.35 15.04
C ALA A 512 -17.34 -2.10 16.02
N THR A 513 -17.91 -2.59 17.12
CA THR A 513 -17.23 -3.53 18.03
C THR A 513 -18.08 -4.77 18.24
N ASP A 514 -17.42 -5.88 18.57
CA ASP A 514 -18.11 -7.08 19.04
C ASP A 514 -18.44 -7.00 20.54
N ALA A 515 -18.99 -8.08 21.09
CA ALA A 515 -19.42 -8.16 22.48
C ALA A 515 -18.26 -8.10 23.49
N SER A 516 -17.03 -8.38 23.06
CA SER A 516 -15.82 -8.24 23.90
C SER A 516 -15.32 -6.79 23.95
N GLY A 517 -15.84 -5.92 23.07
CA GLY A 517 -15.39 -4.54 22.89
C GLY A 517 -14.24 -4.40 21.88
N GLY A 518 -13.85 -5.48 21.19
CA GLY A 518 -12.84 -5.43 20.13
C GLY A 518 -13.38 -4.73 18.88
N THR A 519 -12.60 -3.79 18.32
CA THR A 519 -12.97 -3.07 17.09
C THR A 519 -12.90 -4.01 15.89
N LEU A 520 -14.02 -4.14 15.19
CA LEU A 520 -14.15 -5.00 14.02
C LEU A 520 -13.56 -4.35 12.77
N ARG A 521 -12.96 -5.16 11.90
CA ARG A 521 -12.51 -4.73 10.57
C ARG A 521 -13.70 -4.44 9.66
N GLU A 522 -13.73 -3.27 9.05
CA GLU A 522 -14.62 -2.97 7.92
C GLU A 522 -14.03 -3.59 6.64
N VAL A 523 -14.88 -4.30 5.89
CA VAL A 523 -14.53 -4.91 4.59
C VAL A 523 -14.66 -3.89 3.48
N GLY A 524 -15.72 -3.08 3.54
CA GLY A 524 -16.01 -2.04 2.56
C GLY A 524 -17.51 -1.82 2.41
N ARG A 525 -17.86 -1.05 1.38
CA ARG A 525 -19.22 -0.56 1.17
C ARG A 525 -19.77 -0.87 -0.22
N ILE A 526 -21.09 -1.02 -0.31
CA ILE A 526 -21.84 -1.20 -1.56
C ILE A 526 -22.96 -0.16 -1.59
N GLY A 527 -23.09 0.56 -2.71
CA GLY A 527 -24.25 1.41 -2.96
C GLY A 527 -25.45 0.56 -3.40
N LEU A 528 -26.64 0.94 -3.02
CA LEU A 528 -27.88 0.28 -3.44
C LEU A 528 -28.85 1.34 -3.98
N THR A 529 -29.49 1.03 -5.09
CA THR A 529 -30.63 1.78 -5.61
C THR A 529 -31.86 0.88 -5.67
N GLY A 530 -32.93 1.31 -5.00
CA GLY A 530 -34.24 0.67 -5.06
C GLY A 530 -34.90 0.87 -6.42
N ALA A 531 -35.82 -0.01 -6.79
CA ALA A 531 -36.60 0.09 -8.03
C ALA A 531 -37.50 1.34 -8.08
N ASP A 532 -37.76 1.94 -6.91
CA ASP A 532 -38.47 3.20 -6.70
C ASP A 532 -37.54 4.43 -6.68
N GLY A 533 -36.24 4.24 -6.92
CA GLY A 533 -35.22 5.30 -6.96
C GLY A 533 -34.61 5.66 -5.59
N GLY A 534 -34.97 4.96 -4.51
CA GLY A 534 -34.35 5.16 -3.19
C GLY A 534 -32.88 4.75 -3.17
N ALA A 535 -32.02 5.51 -2.48
CA ALA A 535 -30.59 5.20 -2.37
C ALA A 535 -30.25 4.70 -0.96
N GLN A 536 -29.43 3.65 -0.86
CA GLN A 536 -28.88 3.16 0.40
C GLN A 536 -27.38 2.86 0.25
N VAL A 537 -26.68 2.79 1.38
CA VAL A 537 -25.29 2.35 1.45
C VAL A 537 -25.19 1.22 2.46
N ALA A 538 -24.60 0.11 2.02
CA ALA A 538 -24.33 -1.06 2.82
C ALA A 538 -22.86 -1.08 3.26
N TYR A 539 -22.59 -1.47 4.51
CA TYR A 539 -21.26 -1.67 5.07
C TYR A 539 -21.14 -3.10 5.61
N TYR A 540 -20.05 -3.77 5.26
CA TYR A 540 -19.74 -5.09 5.81
C TYR A 540 -18.63 -5.01 6.86
N PHE A 541 -18.84 -5.69 7.97
CA PHE A 541 -17.84 -5.87 9.02
C PHE A 541 -17.45 -7.34 9.13
N GLN A 542 -16.21 -7.61 9.53
CA GLN A 542 -15.73 -8.96 9.78
C GLN A 542 -15.96 -9.38 11.23
N GLY A 543 -17.21 -9.43 11.64
CA GLY A 543 -17.63 -9.97 12.93
C GLY A 543 -19.04 -9.53 13.26
N ARG A 544 -19.64 -10.18 14.25
CA ARG A 544 -20.98 -9.82 14.72
C ARG A 544 -20.93 -8.48 15.45
N ILE A 545 -21.74 -7.53 14.99
CA ILE A 545 -21.78 -6.19 15.56
C ILE A 545 -22.58 -6.24 16.87
N ALA A 546 -21.94 -5.83 17.97
CA ALA A 546 -22.60 -5.67 19.27
C ALA A 546 -22.80 -4.19 19.63
N ARG A 547 -21.92 -3.31 19.13
CA ARG A 547 -22.05 -1.86 19.26
C ARG A 547 -21.62 -1.18 17.98
N LEU A 548 -22.35 -0.13 17.61
CA LEU A 548 -22.07 0.71 16.46
C LEU A 548 -22.04 2.18 16.89
N ASP A 549 -20.99 2.90 16.50
CA ASP A 549 -20.93 4.36 16.59
C ASP A 549 -20.67 4.93 15.18
N ALA A 550 -21.23 6.10 14.88
CA ALA A 550 -20.87 6.88 13.70
C ALA A 550 -19.98 8.06 14.09
N LEU A 551 -18.88 8.25 13.36
CA LEU A 551 -18.06 9.46 13.39
C LEU A 551 -18.51 10.38 12.26
N VAL A 552 -19.00 11.56 12.62
CA VAL A 552 -19.54 12.54 11.68
C VAL A 552 -18.56 13.71 11.59
N PRO A 553 -18.20 14.17 10.37
CA PRO A 553 -17.30 15.31 10.21
C PRO A 553 -17.92 16.55 10.86
N GLY A 554 -17.15 17.25 11.69
CA GLY A 554 -17.58 18.50 12.30
C GLY A 554 -17.36 19.72 11.40
N LYS A 555 -17.47 20.91 11.99
CA LYS A 555 -17.24 22.16 11.27
C LYS A 555 -15.76 22.27 10.86
N THR A 556 -15.53 22.77 9.66
CA THR A 556 -14.20 23.03 9.14
C THR A 556 -13.92 24.52 9.04
N GLU A 557 -12.66 24.90 9.17
CA GLU A 557 -12.19 26.25 8.93
C GLU A 557 -10.85 26.25 8.18
N ARG A 558 -10.60 27.32 7.42
CA ARG A 558 -9.37 27.50 6.66
C ARG A 558 -8.47 28.50 7.40
N LEU A 559 -7.30 28.05 7.82
CA LEU A 559 -6.33 28.83 8.57
C LEU A 559 -5.16 29.23 7.67
N PRO A 560 -4.79 30.52 7.61
CA PRO A 560 -3.64 30.95 6.83
C PRO A 560 -2.34 30.43 7.46
N PHE A 561 -1.46 29.89 6.63
CA PHE A 561 -0.11 29.50 7.04
C PHE A 561 0.92 30.06 6.07
N ASP A 562 1.73 30.99 6.54
CA ASP A 562 2.83 31.55 5.76
C ASP A 562 4.07 30.67 5.92
N PHE A 563 4.69 30.31 4.79
CA PHE A 563 5.94 29.57 4.78
C PHE A 563 7.06 30.35 4.12
N ASP A 564 8.27 30.10 4.59
CA ASP A 564 9.49 30.71 4.10
C ASP A 564 10.65 29.73 4.26
N ILE A 565 11.14 29.19 3.15
CA ILE A 565 12.11 28.09 3.15
C ILE A 565 13.34 28.42 2.29
N PRO A 566 14.57 28.19 2.77
CA PRO A 566 15.76 28.24 1.95
C PRO A 566 15.78 27.09 0.94
N LEU A 567 16.24 27.38 -0.28
CA LEU A 567 16.43 26.41 -1.36
C LEU A 567 17.93 26.11 -1.58
N SER A 568 18.72 26.09 -0.51
CA SER A 568 20.16 25.85 -0.60
C SER A 568 20.46 24.45 -1.16
N GLY A 569 21.42 24.37 -2.08
CA GLY A 569 21.87 23.10 -2.68
C GLY A 569 21.14 22.71 -3.97
N LEU A 570 20.30 23.58 -4.53
CA LEU A 570 19.79 23.41 -5.90
C LEU A 570 20.90 23.66 -6.92
N THR A 571 21.49 22.57 -7.44
CA THR A 571 22.37 22.63 -8.62
C THR A 571 21.52 22.67 -9.88
N ARG A 572 21.86 23.59 -10.78
CA ARG A 572 21.27 23.68 -12.12
C ARG A 572 21.74 22.57 -13.03
#